data_AF-A0AAE1WBE5-F1
#
_entry.id   AF-A0AAE1WBE5-F1
#
_cell.length_a   1.000
_cell.length_b   1.000
_cell.length_c   1.000
_cell.angle_alpha   90.00
_cell.angle_beta   90.00
_cell.angle_gamma   90.00
#
_symmetry.space_group_name_H-M   'P 1'
#
loop_
_entity.id
_entity.type
_entity.pdbx_description
1 polymer ?
#
loop_
_entity_poly.entity_id
_entity_poly.type
_entity_poly.pdbx_seq_one_letter_code
_entity_poly.pdbx_strand_id
1 'polypeptide(L)'
;MQLYRAKKIAMLSIEGNHATSFGMLTKYAEMVSRTNPGSIFKLQYAHEMEDIPPTPTFKRAFMGLKALRDGFLEGCSPFIGFDGCHMKGPYGGVLLAAVGLDGNNGLYPLAFVVVEVECKDSWGFFFQCLETMLGGFTYDKPWTFMTDRQKGLVECIAEMVPHAINRKCARHIYANLRQTQPGVMVKKLFWGAARAYNAPDFNSAMLALRNHKPAAHDWLMNIEVNEKNIHYVVNLQEQTCDCRVWHVSGIPCKHAALAIEHKRDDIELYTDSSFHKSMYIKAYSQKNHAIPDPTFWPSFNVYPESILPPPIKRMPGRPKKHRRREVGEGSRVRKPSALKCNKCGHTGHNKRTCGGPPVHKRRGKGRIAAQQVEFDENVPFEEAVRAVKRQRSALVSEIPLECQEGPPLTQPSQVEANAQDDGLLTPTNMNPISVQIEVDAAVAAFFEDAHSQHANL
;
A
#
# COMPACT_ATOMS: atom_id res chain seq x y z
N MET A 1 -24.18 23.31 -2.56
CA MET A 1 -23.20 23.46 -1.45
C MET A 1 -23.60 22.73 -0.16
N GLN A 2 -24.89 22.55 0.14
CA GLN A 2 -25.36 21.89 1.37
C GLN A 2 -24.92 20.42 1.50
N LEU A 3 -24.99 19.61 0.43
CA LEU A 3 -24.61 18.19 0.47
C LEU A 3 -23.11 17.95 0.76
N TYR A 4 -22.25 18.85 0.26
CA TYR A 4 -20.80 18.80 0.53
C TYR A 4 -20.49 19.13 1.99
N ARG A 5 -21.20 20.11 2.57
CA ARG A 5 -21.08 20.46 3.98
C ARG A 5 -21.61 19.35 4.89
N ALA A 6 -22.77 18.79 4.57
CA ALA A 6 -23.33 17.63 5.29
C ALA A 6 -22.39 16.42 5.25
N LYS A 7 -21.81 16.10 4.07
CA LYS A 7 -20.79 15.05 3.97
C LYS A 7 -19.57 15.37 4.83
N LYS A 8 -19.06 16.60 4.81
CA LYS A 8 -17.89 16.98 5.62
C LYS A 8 -18.17 16.85 7.12
N ILE A 9 -19.36 17.26 7.58
CA ILE A 9 -19.78 17.14 8.99
C ILE A 9 -19.93 15.66 9.37
N ALA A 10 -20.56 14.85 8.51
CA ALA A 10 -20.69 13.41 8.75
C ALA A 10 -19.33 12.71 8.80
N MET A 11 -18.42 13.01 7.86
CA MET A 11 -17.06 12.47 7.86
C MET A 11 -16.28 12.90 9.11
N LEU A 12 -16.37 14.16 9.54
CA LEU A 12 -15.76 14.62 10.79
C LEU A 12 -16.35 13.93 12.03
N SER A 13 -17.63 13.56 11.99
CA SER A 13 -18.30 12.84 13.08
C SER A 13 -17.97 11.35 13.11
N ILE A 14 -17.59 10.76 11.97
CA ILE A 14 -17.28 9.32 11.84
C ILE A 14 -15.77 9.08 11.98
N GLU A 15 -14.95 9.85 11.25
CA GLU A 15 -13.49 9.70 11.16
C GLU A 15 -12.74 10.63 12.13
N GLY A 16 -13.46 11.42 12.92
CA GLY A 16 -12.87 12.41 13.81
C GLY A 16 -12.17 13.57 13.10
N ASN A 17 -11.38 14.33 13.86
CA ASN A 17 -10.54 15.38 13.32
C ASN A 17 -9.09 14.89 13.25
N HIS A 18 -8.50 14.84 12.06
CA HIS A 18 -7.09 14.44 11.91
C HIS A 18 -6.12 15.18 12.85
N ALA A 19 -6.40 16.44 13.21
CA ALA A 19 -5.59 17.19 14.16
C ALA A 19 -5.59 16.58 15.57
N THR A 20 -6.75 16.06 16.02
CA THR A 20 -6.90 15.51 17.37
C THR A 20 -6.18 14.17 17.51
N SER A 21 -6.15 13.36 16.45
CA SER A 21 -5.44 12.07 16.46
C SER A 21 -3.93 12.23 16.72
N PHE A 22 -3.30 13.32 16.24
CA PHE A 22 -1.88 13.60 16.58
C PHE A 22 -1.68 13.82 18.09
N GLY A 23 -2.62 14.52 18.74
CA GLY A 23 -2.58 14.74 20.19
C GLY A 23 -2.69 13.45 21.01
N MET A 24 -3.16 12.36 20.42
CA MET A 24 -3.30 11.05 21.08
C MET A 24 -2.09 10.15 20.91
N LEU A 25 -1.13 10.49 20.02
CA LEU A 25 -0.03 9.59 19.64
C LEU A 25 0.85 9.17 20.82
N THR A 26 1.14 10.06 21.78
CA THR A 26 1.94 9.68 22.96
C THR A 26 1.22 8.65 23.83
N LYS A 27 -0.09 8.84 24.05
CA LYS A 27 -0.93 7.90 24.82
C LYS A 27 -1.10 6.58 24.07
N TYR A 28 -1.23 6.65 22.75
CA TYR A 28 -1.30 5.47 21.90
C TYR A 28 0.01 4.66 21.94
N ALA A 29 1.17 5.31 21.88
CA ALA A 29 2.47 4.67 22.02
C ALA A 29 2.61 3.93 23.36
N GLU A 30 2.15 4.54 24.44
CA GLU A 30 2.10 3.91 25.77
C GLU A 30 1.15 2.70 25.78
N MET A 31 -0.02 2.81 25.14
CA MET A 31 -0.95 1.69 25.02
C MET A 31 -0.40 0.53 24.19
N VAL A 32 0.32 0.79 23.11
CA VAL A 32 1.04 -0.24 22.34
C VAL A 32 2.02 -0.97 23.26
N SER A 33 2.83 -0.22 24.02
CA SER A 33 3.82 -0.80 24.94
C SER A 33 3.18 -1.67 26.05
N ARG A 34 2.01 -1.28 26.55
CA ARG A 34 1.27 -2.05 27.58
C ARG A 34 0.59 -3.30 27.03
N THR A 35 -0.10 -3.16 25.90
CA THR A 35 -0.91 -4.24 25.31
C THR A 35 -0.06 -5.26 24.57
N ASN A 36 1.05 -4.82 23.99
CA ASN A 36 2.00 -5.65 23.25
C ASN A 36 3.43 -5.44 23.78
N PRO A 37 3.75 -5.96 24.98
CA PRO A 37 5.05 -5.75 25.61
C PRO A 37 6.22 -6.13 24.71
N GLY A 38 7.26 -5.28 24.71
CA GLY A 38 8.44 -5.43 23.85
C GLY A 38 8.28 -4.94 22.41
N SER A 39 7.09 -4.48 22.02
CA SER A 39 6.91 -3.73 20.77
C SER A 39 7.57 -2.35 20.85
N ILE A 40 8.00 -1.85 19.71
CA ILE A 40 8.66 -0.55 19.59
C ILE A 40 7.70 0.43 18.94
N PHE A 41 7.39 1.51 19.65
CA PHE A 41 6.71 2.67 19.09
C PHE A 41 7.59 3.90 19.33
N LYS A 42 8.22 4.44 18.28
CA LYS A 42 9.17 5.56 18.39
C LYS A 42 8.59 6.83 17.76
N LEU A 43 8.48 7.88 18.57
CA LEU A 43 8.06 9.21 18.15
C LEU A 43 9.26 10.13 17.97
N GLN A 44 9.25 10.92 16.89
CA GLN A 44 10.20 12.01 16.66
C GLN A 44 9.45 13.32 16.42
N TYR A 45 10.04 14.42 16.89
CA TYR A 45 9.46 15.77 16.84
C TYR A 45 10.26 16.71 15.94
N ALA A 46 9.63 17.80 15.48
CA ALA A 46 10.21 18.71 14.48
C ALA A 46 11.39 19.57 15.00
N HIS A 47 11.64 19.57 16.31
CA HIS A 47 12.71 20.35 16.95
C HIS A 47 13.34 19.54 18.10
N GLU A 48 14.60 19.18 17.93
CA GLU A 48 15.51 18.74 19.00
C GLU A 48 16.32 19.99 19.42
N MET A 49 15.67 20.96 20.07
CA MET A 49 16.42 21.98 20.84
C MET A 49 16.60 21.46 22.26
N GLU A 50 17.65 21.91 22.96
CA GLU A 50 17.95 21.51 24.35
C GLU A 50 16.73 21.65 25.28
N ASP A 51 15.82 22.59 24.97
CA ASP A 51 14.51 22.72 25.60
C ASP A 51 13.38 22.26 24.65
N ILE A 52 12.83 21.07 24.87
CA ILE A 52 11.64 20.59 24.14
C ILE A 52 10.47 21.51 24.51
N PRO A 53 9.79 22.14 23.53
CA PRO A 53 8.64 22.99 23.83
C PRO A 53 7.56 22.16 24.52
N PRO A 54 6.73 22.78 25.39
CA PRO A 54 5.72 22.06 26.18
C PRO A 54 4.72 21.27 25.31
N THR A 55 4.57 21.62 24.03
CA THR A 55 3.80 20.84 23.07
C THR A 55 4.57 20.78 21.73
N PRO A 56 5.32 19.69 21.48
CA PRO A 56 6.13 19.58 20.27
C PRO A 56 5.27 19.24 19.04
N THR A 57 5.80 19.58 17.86
CA THR A 57 5.18 19.25 16.58
C THR A 57 5.61 17.87 16.10
N PHE A 58 4.65 17.07 15.62
CA PHE A 58 4.91 15.76 15.03
C PHE A 58 5.90 15.83 13.85
N LYS A 59 6.87 14.92 13.83
CA LYS A 59 7.77 14.70 12.68
C LYS A 59 7.66 13.28 12.14
N ARG A 60 7.88 12.26 12.98
CA ARG A 60 7.85 10.84 12.58
C ARG A 60 7.26 9.94 13.66
N ALA A 61 6.63 8.84 13.25
CA ALA A 61 6.19 7.76 14.14
C ALA A 61 6.52 6.42 13.51
N PHE A 62 7.39 5.65 14.15
CA PHE A 62 7.66 4.25 13.81
C PHE A 62 6.84 3.32 14.70
N MET A 63 6.29 2.26 14.14
CA MET A 63 5.71 1.15 14.87
C MET A 63 6.28 -0.18 14.35
N GLY A 64 6.74 -1.00 15.29
CA GLY A 64 7.13 -2.38 15.06
C GLY A 64 6.66 -3.25 16.21
N LEU A 65 5.81 -4.24 15.93
CA LEU A 65 5.25 -5.11 16.95
C LEU A 65 6.20 -6.28 17.24
N LYS A 66 6.38 -6.62 18.51
CA LYS A 66 7.26 -7.73 18.91
C LYS A 66 6.83 -9.06 18.30
N ALA A 67 5.52 -9.36 18.31
CA ALA A 67 5.00 -10.57 17.71
C ALA A 67 5.35 -10.67 16.22
N LEU A 68 5.26 -9.56 15.48
CA LEU A 68 5.66 -9.53 14.06
C LEU A 68 7.17 -9.75 13.90
N ARG A 69 7.98 -9.05 14.70
CA ARG A 69 9.44 -9.23 14.73
C ARG A 69 9.83 -10.69 14.98
N ASP A 70 9.31 -11.29 16.03
CA ASP A 70 9.67 -12.65 16.45
C ASP A 70 9.24 -13.66 15.38
N GLY A 71 8.01 -13.56 14.88
CA GLY A 71 7.52 -14.43 13.81
C GLY A 71 8.34 -14.30 12.52
N PHE A 72 8.79 -13.09 12.18
CA PHE A 72 9.70 -12.89 11.06
C PHE A 72 11.06 -13.57 11.29
N LEU A 73 11.69 -13.34 12.45
CA LEU A 73 13.01 -13.90 12.76
C LEU A 73 13.02 -15.42 12.90
N GLU A 74 11.91 -16.00 13.36
CA GLU A 74 11.77 -17.43 13.62
C GLU A 74 11.20 -18.23 12.45
N GLY A 75 10.48 -17.60 11.51
CA GLY A 75 9.71 -18.35 10.52
C GLY A 75 9.73 -17.80 9.10
N CYS A 76 10.19 -16.57 8.89
CA CYS A 76 10.27 -15.97 7.55
C CYS A 76 11.70 -16.05 7.00
N SER A 77 11.82 -16.01 5.67
CA SER A 77 13.12 -15.88 5.03
C SER A 77 13.71 -14.49 5.33
N PRO A 78 15.05 -14.31 5.34
CA PRO A 78 15.73 -13.03 5.62
C PRO A 78 15.61 -12.03 4.44
N PHE A 79 14.40 -11.83 3.94
CA PHE A 79 14.03 -10.97 2.84
C PHE A 79 13.12 -9.85 3.35
N ILE A 80 13.41 -8.60 3.00
CA ILE A 80 12.57 -7.44 3.33
C ILE A 80 12.34 -6.59 2.08
N GLY A 81 11.08 -6.43 1.70
CA GLY A 81 10.63 -5.44 0.73
C GLY A 81 10.29 -4.11 1.40
N PHE A 82 10.68 -3.02 0.75
CA PHE A 82 10.35 -1.66 1.19
C PHE A 82 9.45 -0.96 0.17
N ASP A 83 8.44 -0.26 0.65
CA ASP A 83 7.57 0.58 -0.19
C ASP A 83 7.09 1.83 0.57
N GLY A 84 6.74 2.86 -0.20
CA GLY A 84 6.29 4.16 0.30
C GLY A 84 4.99 4.60 -0.33
N CYS A 85 3.99 4.94 0.50
CA CYS A 85 2.71 5.47 0.04
C CYS A 85 2.45 6.88 0.57
N HIS A 86 2.07 7.80 -0.31
CA HIS A 86 1.72 9.17 0.07
C HIS A 86 0.36 9.19 0.77
N MET A 87 0.33 9.71 2.00
CA MET A 87 -0.89 9.82 2.78
C MET A 87 -1.82 10.89 2.20
N LYS A 88 -3.12 10.60 2.20
CA LYS A 88 -4.16 11.55 1.80
C LYS A 88 -4.68 12.25 3.04
N GLY A 89 -4.69 13.57 3.03
CA GLY A 89 -5.19 14.36 4.14
C GLY A 89 -4.65 15.79 4.09
N PRO A 90 -5.10 16.67 5.00
CA PRO A 90 -4.63 18.04 5.05
C PRO A 90 -3.14 18.16 5.41
N TYR A 91 -2.59 17.15 6.08
CA TYR A 91 -1.22 17.14 6.61
C TYR A 91 -0.18 16.53 5.67
N GLY A 92 -0.62 15.77 4.66
CA GLY A 92 0.28 15.02 3.77
C GLY A 92 1.13 14.01 4.54
N GLY A 93 2.36 13.79 4.09
CA GLY A 93 3.30 12.80 4.64
C GLY A 93 3.34 11.51 3.81
N VAL A 94 4.24 10.62 4.21
CA VAL A 94 4.48 9.34 3.54
C VAL A 94 4.48 8.24 4.59
N LEU A 95 3.72 7.19 4.34
CA LEU A 95 3.78 5.93 5.08
C LEU A 95 4.80 5.04 4.39
N LEU A 96 5.91 4.73 5.06
CA LEU A 96 6.87 3.73 4.60
C LEU A 96 6.58 2.41 5.31
N ALA A 97 6.69 1.30 4.60
CA ALA A 97 6.45 -0.03 5.12
C ALA A 97 7.62 -0.96 4.81
N ALA A 98 7.89 -1.87 5.74
CA ALA A 98 8.76 -3.01 5.57
C ALA A 98 7.91 -4.29 5.64
N VAL A 99 8.07 -5.15 4.64
CA VAL A 99 7.34 -6.42 4.53
C VAL A 99 8.32 -7.57 4.28
N GLY A 100 8.13 -8.67 4.97
CA GLY A 100 8.84 -9.92 4.75
C GLY A 100 8.07 -10.90 3.86
N LEU A 101 8.63 -12.09 3.72
CA LEU A 101 8.04 -13.23 3.06
C LEU A 101 7.97 -14.43 4.00
N ASP A 102 6.78 -15.01 4.13
CA ASP A 102 6.61 -16.28 4.84
C ASP A 102 7.05 -17.48 3.98
N GLY A 103 7.08 -18.68 4.58
CA GLY A 103 7.44 -19.92 3.89
C GLY A 103 6.50 -20.36 2.76
N ASN A 104 5.36 -19.70 2.58
CA ASN A 104 4.43 -19.91 1.47
C ASN A 104 4.46 -18.75 0.46
N ASN A 105 5.52 -17.92 0.50
CA ASN A 105 5.67 -16.70 -0.30
C ASN A 105 4.55 -15.66 -0.09
N GLY A 106 3.79 -15.79 1.00
CA GLY A 106 2.82 -14.81 1.45
C GLY A 106 3.52 -13.61 2.07
N LEU A 107 2.82 -12.48 2.06
CA LEU A 107 3.36 -11.25 2.61
C LEU A 107 3.23 -11.20 4.11
N TYR A 108 4.35 -10.87 4.73
CA TYR A 108 4.43 -10.76 6.17
C TYR A 108 4.67 -9.30 6.57
N PRO A 109 3.69 -8.59 7.15
CA PRO A 109 3.90 -7.23 7.61
C PRO A 109 4.95 -7.21 8.73
N LEU A 110 5.97 -6.35 8.62
CA LEU A 110 7.05 -6.30 9.60
C LEU A 110 7.01 -5.04 10.45
N ALA A 111 7.06 -3.88 9.81
CA ALA A 111 7.04 -2.58 10.48
C ALA A 111 6.58 -1.49 9.53
N PHE A 112 6.13 -0.36 10.08
CA PHE A 112 5.80 0.83 9.31
C PHE A 112 6.23 2.10 10.03
N VAL A 113 6.41 3.16 9.25
CA VAL A 113 6.74 4.49 9.75
C VAL A 113 6.00 5.56 8.98
N VAL A 114 5.44 6.51 9.71
CA VAL A 114 4.91 7.76 9.16
C VAL A 114 6.02 8.80 9.18
N VAL A 115 6.35 9.38 8.03
CA VAL A 115 7.39 10.39 7.85
C VAL A 115 6.87 11.60 7.07
N GLU A 116 7.57 12.71 7.18
CA GLU A 116 7.18 13.98 6.56
C GLU A 116 7.36 13.98 5.04
N VAL A 117 8.39 13.27 4.54
CA VAL A 117 8.75 13.12 3.13
C VAL A 117 9.59 11.87 2.95
N GLU A 118 9.51 11.27 1.77
CA GLU A 118 10.36 10.17 1.36
C GLU A 118 11.74 10.70 0.91
N CYS A 119 12.72 10.63 1.80
CA CYS A 119 14.09 11.08 1.56
C CYS A 119 15.10 10.21 2.33
N LYS A 120 16.40 10.39 2.08
CA LYS A 120 17.48 9.64 2.73
C LYS A 120 17.40 9.70 4.26
N ASP A 121 17.12 10.87 4.83
CA ASP A 121 17.03 11.06 6.29
C ASP A 121 15.84 10.28 6.91
N SER A 122 14.69 10.32 6.25
CA SER A 122 13.51 9.54 6.66
C SER A 122 13.73 8.04 6.56
N TRP A 123 14.39 7.57 5.49
CA TRP A 123 14.79 6.17 5.35
C TRP A 123 15.81 5.80 6.44
N GLY A 124 16.81 6.64 6.71
CA GLY A 124 17.79 6.40 7.77
C GLY A 124 17.15 6.21 9.13
N PHE A 125 16.20 7.07 9.49
CA PHE A 125 15.40 6.91 10.71
C PHE A 125 14.65 5.56 10.72
N PHE A 126 14.02 5.17 9.60
CA PHE A 126 13.29 3.91 9.52
C PHE A 126 14.20 2.70 9.75
N PHE A 127 15.35 2.66 9.07
CA PHE A 127 16.31 1.56 9.19
C PHE A 127 16.95 1.49 10.57
N GLN A 128 17.28 2.62 11.20
CA GLN A 128 17.76 2.62 12.59
C GLN A 128 16.73 1.99 13.55
N CYS A 129 15.44 2.31 13.36
CA CYS A 129 14.37 1.69 14.14
C CYS A 129 14.23 0.20 13.81
N LEU A 130 14.31 -0.17 12.54
CA LEU A 130 14.20 -1.56 12.08
C LEU A 130 15.36 -2.42 12.58
N GLU A 131 16.59 -1.89 12.53
CA GLU A 131 17.79 -2.53 13.06
C GLU A 131 17.65 -2.77 14.57
N THR A 132 17.22 -1.75 15.31
CA THR A 132 16.93 -1.86 16.74
C THR A 132 15.86 -2.92 17.00
N MET A 133 14.80 -2.92 16.20
CA MET A 133 13.70 -3.89 16.32
C MET A 133 14.19 -5.32 16.09
N LEU A 134 14.98 -5.56 15.05
CA LEU A 134 15.45 -6.90 14.69
C LEU A 134 16.58 -7.39 15.62
N GLY A 135 17.29 -6.48 16.28
CA GLY A 135 18.46 -6.79 17.10
C GLY A 135 19.77 -6.77 16.30
N GLY A 136 19.83 -5.95 15.24
CA GLY A 136 20.95 -5.84 14.32
C GLY A 136 20.74 -6.59 13.01
N PHE A 137 21.38 -6.10 11.94
CA PHE A 137 21.54 -6.85 10.68
C PHE A 137 22.84 -7.64 10.73
N THR A 138 22.76 -8.85 11.29
CA THR A 138 23.92 -9.70 11.55
C THR A 138 24.48 -10.33 10.27
N TYR A 139 25.80 -10.54 10.22
CA TYR A 139 26.53 -11.06 9.05
C TYR A 139 26.27 -12.54 8.74
N ASP A 140 25.75 -13.29 9.71
CA ASP A 140 25.41 -14.71 9.58
C ASP A 140 24.14 -14.93 8.75
N LYS A 141 23.31 -13.90 8.55
CA LYS A 141 22.08 -13.97 7.76
C LYS A 141 22.27 -13.35 6.37
N PRO A 142 21.83 -14.01 5.28
CA PRO A 142 21.91 -13.46 3.93
C PRO A 142 20.78 -12.44 3.67
N TRP A 143 20.82 -11.29 4.36
CA TRP A 143 19.82 -10.23 4.23
C TRP A 143 19.62 -9.81 2.77
N THR A 144 18.38 -9.89 2.30
CA THR A 144 18.00 -9.44 0.96
C THR A 144 16.97 -8.33 1.06
N PHE A 145 17.26 -7.17 0.47
CA PHE A 145 16.34 -6.04 0.45
C PHE A 145 15.82 -5.78 -0.94
N MET A 146 14.51 -5.60 -1.09
CA MET A 146 13.88 -5.21 -2.35
C MET A 146 13.45 -3.75 -2.32
N THR A 147 13.90 -2.99 -3.32
CA THR A 147 13.73 -1.53 -3.38
C THR A 147 13.20 -1.07 -4.73
N ASP A 148 12.57 0.10 -4.76
CA ASP A 148 12.04 0.78 -5.95
C ASP A 148 13.09 1.61 -6.73
N ARG A 149 14.36 1.57 -6.31
CA ARG A 149 15.49 2.38 -6.83
C ARG A 149 15.35 3.88 -6.57
N GLN A 150 14.54 4.30 -5.60
CA GLN A 150 14.59 5.68 -5.15
C GLN A 150 15.99 5.98 -4.58
N LYS A 151 16.60 7.11 -4.99
CA LYS A 151 17.98 7.45 -4.63
C LYS A 151 18.21 7.43 -3.12
N GLY A 152 17.27 7.99 -2.35
CA GLY A 152 17.36 8.05 -0.89
C GLY A 152 17.46 6.68 -0.23
N LEU A 153 16.66 5.71 -0.68
CA LEU A 153 16.64 4.35 -0.12
C LEU A 153 17.91 3.56 -0.45
N VAL A 154 18.36 3.61 -1.70
CA VAL A 154 19.56 2.87 -2.16
C VAL A 154 20.82 3.36 -1.47
N GLU A 155 20.99 4.69 -1.35
CA GLU A 155 22.11 5.30 -0.62
C GLU A 155 22.10 4.88 0.85
N CYS A 156 20.92 4.87 1.47
CA CYS A 156 20.76 4.49 2.87
C CYS A 156 21.16 3.03 3.12
N ILE A 157 20.70 2.10 2.27
CA ILE A 157 21.06 0.68 2.38
C ILE A 157 22.58 0.47 2.21
N ALA A 158 23.19 1.15 1.23
CA ALA A 158 24.63 1.05 1.00
C ALA A 158 25.46 1.52 2.20
N GLU A 159 24.96 2.49 2.97
CA GLU A 159 25.63 3.00 4.17
C GLU A 159 25.38 2.13 5.41
N MET A 160 24.13 1.73 5.68
CA MET A 160 23.78 1.06 6.93
C MET A 160 23.92 -0.46 6.87
N VAL A 161 23.64 -1.08 5.73
CA VAL A 161 23.67 -2.54 5.56
C VAL A 161 24.38 -2.92 4.26
N PRO A 162 25.67 -2.59 4.10
CA PRO A 162 26.41 -2.76 2.83
C PRO A 162 26.52 -4.22 2.37
N HIS A 163 26.36 -5.17 3.29
CA HIS A 163 26.42 -6.59 3.00
C HIS A 163 25.08 -7.16 2.49
N ALA A 164 23.98 -6.41 2.62
CA ALA A 164 22.67 -6.85 2.15
C ALA A 164 22.60 -6.91 0.62
N ILE A 165 21.95 -7.93 0.10
CA ILE A 165 21.71 -8.09 -1.33
C ILE A 165 20.56 -7.16 -1.73
N ASN A 166 20.85 -6.14 -2.53
CA ASN A 166 19.84 -5.19 -3.00
C ASN A 166 19.20 -5.66 -4.33
N ARG A 167 17.90 -5.98 -4.29
CA ARG A 167 17.06 -6.35 -5.43
C ARG A 167 16.24 -5.16 -5.91
N LYS A 168 16.05 -5.12 -7.23
CA LYS A 168 15.27 -4.10 -7.93
C LYS A 168 13.83 -4.59 -8.11
N CYS A 169 12.87 -3.80 -7.66
CA CYS A 169 11.45 -4.10 -7.84
C CYS A 169 11.06 -4.18 -9.33
N ALA A 170 10.47 -5.31 -9.74
CA ALA A 170 10.07 -5.53 -11.14
C ALA A 170 8.95 -4.56 -11.60
N ARG A 171 8.03 -4.16 -10.71
CA ARG A 171 7.01 -3.15 -11.02
C ARG A 171 7.66 -1.81 -11.38
N HIS A 172 8.67 -1.40 -10.62
CA HIS A 172 9.42 -0.16 -10.87
C HIS A 172 10.32 -0.25 -12.11
N ILE A 173 10.96 -1.40 -12.34
CA ILE A 173 11.66 -1.67 -13.60
C ILE A 173 10.71 -1.49 -14.78
N TYR A 174 9.51 -2.08 -14.73
CA TYR A 174 8.51 -1.94 -15.78
C TYR A 174 7.99 -0.50 -15.91
N ALA A 175 7.75 0.20 -14.81
CA ALA A 175 7.30 1.58 -14.82
C ALA A 175 8.29 2.49 -15.55
N ASN A 176 9.59 2.26 -15.34
CA ASN A 176 10.67 2.96 -16.05
C ASN A 176 10.77 2.52 -17.51
N LEU A 177 10.71 1.21 -17.77
CA LEU A 177 10.70 0.66 -19.13
C LEU A 177 9.54 1.22 -19.95
N ARG A 178 8.35 1.37 -19.36
CA ARG A 178 7.14 1.86 -20.06
C ARG A 178 7.29 3.33 -20.49
N GLN A 179 8.09 4.13 -19.78
CA GLN A 179 8.32 5.53 -20.14
C GLN A 179 9.11 5.66 -21.44
N THR A 180 10.10 4.79 -21.65
CA THR A 180 10.98 4.80 -22.84
C THR A 180 10.51 3.84 -23.93
N GLN A 181 9.93 2.71 -23.54
CA GLN A 181 9.53 1.60 -24.40
C GLN A 181 8.07 1.19 -24.15
N PRO A 182 7.09 2.05 -24.45
CA PRO A 182 5.67 1.68 -24.33
C PRO A 182 5.30 0.56 -25.32
N GLY A 183 4.33 -0.27 -24.92
CA GLY A 183 3.78 -1.35 -25.76
C GLY A 183 3.07 -2.42 -24.94
N VAL A 184 1.90 -2.88 -25.41
CA VAL A 184 1.13 -3.95 -24.74
C VAL A 184 1.88 -5.28 -24.82
N MET A 185 2.51 -5.57 -25.96
CA MET A 185 3.32 -6.78 -26.12
C MET A 185 4.59 -6.72 -25.27
N VAL A 186 5.26 -5.56 -25.19
CA VAL A 186 6.38 -5.34 -24.25
C VAL A 186 5.95 -5.61 -22.82
N LYS A 187 4.76 -5.14 -22.40
CA LYS A 187 4.19 -5.48 -21.08
C LYS A 187 4.06 -6.98 -20.89
N LYS A 188 3.43 -7.68 -21.83
CA LYS A 188 3.18 -9.13 -21.75
C LYS A 188 4.49 -9.90 -21.63
N LEU A 189 5.46 -9.60 -22.50
CA LEU A 189 6.75 -10.29 -22.55
C LEU A 189 7.62 -9.96 -21.33
N PHE A 190 7.63 -8.71 -20.88
CA PHE A 190 8.29 -8.32 -19.63
C PHE A 190 7.74 -9.11 -18.44
N TRP A 191 6.42 -9.15 -18.25
CA TRP A 191 5.83 -9.88 -17.12
C TRP A 191 5.91 -11.39 -17.30
N GLY A 192 5.99 -11.89 -18.53
CA GLY A 192 6.32 -13.28 -18.82
C GLY A 192 7.72 -13.66 -18.34
N ALA A 193 8.73 -12.85 -18.68
CA ALA A 193 10.10 -13.04 -18.21
C ALA A 193 10.19 -12.87 -16.68
N ALA A 194 9.58 -11.82 -16.14
CA ALA A 194 9.60 -11.52 -14.70
C ALA A 194 8.92 -12.59 -13.84
N ARG A 195 7.99 -13.37 -14.40
CA ARG A 195 7.29 -14.47 -13.70
C ARG A 195 7.86 -15.85 -14.04
N ALA A 196 8.83 -15.95 -14.94
CA ALA A 196 9.42 -17.22 -15.33
C ALA A 196 10.10 -17.88 -14.13
N TYR A 197 9.84 -19.16 -13.93
CA TYR A 197 10.33 -19.95 -12.80
C TYR A 197 11.58 -20.77 -13.15
N ASN A 198 11.93 -20.84 -14.43
CA ASN A 198 13.10 -21.54 -14.94
C ASN A 198 13.79 -20.72 -16.04
N ALA A 199 15.06 -21.06 -16.30
CA ALA A 199 15.85 -20.37 -17.32
C ALA A 199 15.28 -20.52 -18.75
N PRO A 200 14.78 -21.70 -19.20
CA PRO A 200 14.15 -21.82 -20.51
C PRO A 200 13.00 -20.84 -20.77
N ASP A 201 12.05 -20.72 -19.85
CA ASP A 201 10.89 -19.84 -19.97
C ASP A 201 11.31 -18.37 -19.94
N PHE A 202 12.27 -18.03 -19.07
CA PHE A 202 12.85 -16.69 -19.01
C PHE A 202 13.52 -16.32 -20.33
N ASN A 203 14.41 -17.20 -20.82
CA ASN A 203 15.15 -17.01 -22.07
C ASN A 203 14.21 -16.91 -23.26
N SER A 204 13.14 -17.73 -23.29
CA SER A 204 12.11 -17.69 -24.33
C SER A 204 11.36 -16.36 -24.34
N ALA A 205 10.96 -15.86 -23.17
CA ALA A 205 10.29 -14.57 -23.04
C ALA A 205 11.23 -13.39 -23.42
N MET A 206 12.50 -13.44 -23.00
CA MET A 206 13.50 -12.43 -23.35
C MET A 206 13.87 -12.45 -24.83
N LEU A 207 13.96 -13.63 -25.45
CA LEU A 207 14.18 -13.77 -26.89
C LEU A 207 12.98 -13.23 -27.69
N ALA A 208 11.75 -13.55 -27.26
CA ALA A 208 10.55 -12.98 -27.88
C ALA A 208 10.51 -11.45 -27.72
N LEU A 209 10.95 -10.91 -26.58
CA LEU A 209 11.08 -9.47 -26.38
C LEU A 209 12.13 -8.85 -27.31
N ARG A 210 13.29 -9.51 -27.47
CA ARG A 210 14.34 -9.09 -28.40
C ARG A 210 13.83 -9.03 -29.83
N ASN A 211 13.13 -10.06 -30.28
CA ASN A 211 12.58 -10.12 -31.63
C ASN A 211 11.48 -9.07 -31.86
N HIS A 212 10.65 -8.81 -30.84
CA HIS A 212 9.57 -7.83 -30.96
C HIS A 212 10.06 -6.38 -30.84
N LYS A 213 10.98 -6.11 -29.90
CA LYS A 213 11.50 -4.77 -29.61
C LYS A 213 12.92 -4.84 -29.04
N PRO A 214 13.96 -4.90 -29.89
CA PRO A 214 15.36 -5.05 -29.48
C PRO A 214 15.79 -4.00 -28.45
N ALA A 215 15.42 -2.73 -28.65
CA ALA A 215 15.76 -1.64 -27.73
C ALA A 215 15.20 -1.84 -26.30
N ALA A 216 14.06 -2.52 -26.14
CA ALA A 216 13.51 -2.85 -24.82
C ALA A 216 14.26 -4.00 -24.15
N HIS A 217 14.64 -5.01 -24.94
CA HIS A 217 15.52 -6.09 -24.48
C HIS A 217 16.87 -5.54 -24.02
N ASP A 218 17.53 -4.73 -24.85
CA ASP A 218 18.86 -4.19 -24.55
C ASP A 218 18.83 -3.26 -23.33
N TRP A 219 17.76 -2.47 -23.18
CA TRP A 219 17.54 -1.66 -21.98
C TRP A 219 17.45 -2.52 -20.71
N LEU A 220 16.77 -3.67 -20.75
CA LEU A 220 16.67 -4.59 -19.62
C LEU A 220 18.00 -5.27 -19.31
N MET A 221 18.74 -5.72 -20.32
CA MET A 221 20.06 -6.36 -20.14
C MET A 221 21.12 -5.38 -19.61
N ASN A 222 20.95 -4.09 -19.87
CA ASN A 222 21.83 -3.02 -19.36
C ASN A 222 21.46 -2.54 -17.95
N ILE A 223 20.36 -3.03 -17.35
CA ILE A 223 20.16 -2.87 -15.92
C ILE A 223 21.27 -3.67 -15.25
N GLU A 224 22.25 -3.02 -14.62
CA GLU A 224 23.37 -3.69 -13.94
C GLU A 224 22.90 -4.95 -13.18
N VAL A 225 23.16 -6.11 -13.78
CA VAL A 225 23.13 -7.41 -13.14
C VAL A 225 24.59 -7.84 -13.23
N ASN A 226 25.28 -7.88 -12.09
CA ASN A 226 26.67 -8.31 -12.05
C ASN A 226 26.72 -9.81 -12.33
N GLU A 227 26.70 -10.19 -13.60
CA GLU A 227 27.01 -11.55 -14.05
C GLU A 227 28.07 -11.45 -15.14
N LYS A 228 29.35 -11.45 -14.72
CA LYS A 228 30.47 -11.77 -15.59
C LYS A 228 30.67 -13.29 -15.56
N ASN A 229 31.19 -13.86 -16.64
CA ASN A 229 31.65 -15.26 -16.72
C ASN A 229 32.58 -15.58 -15.54
N ILE A 230 32.01 -16.18 -14.49
CA ILE A 230 32.68 -16.46 -13.21
C ILE A 230 32.42 -17.93 -12.89
N HIS A 231 33.47 -18.64 -12.46
CA HIS A 231 33.34 -19.96 -11.86
C HIS A 231 32.67 -19.79 -10.49
N TYR A 232 31.58 -20.52 -10.24
CA TYR A 232 30.85 -20.46 -8.98
C TYR A 232 31.28 -21.61 -8.07
N VAL A 233 31.80 -21.29 -6.89
CA VAL A 233 32.02 -22.28 -5.84
C VAL A 233 30.67 -22.58 -5.17
N VAL A 234 30.41 -23.87 -4.96
CA VAL A 234 29.26 -24.39 -4.21
C VAL A 234 29.79 -25.05 -2.95
N ASN A 235 29.28 -24.67 -1.79
CA ASN A 235 29.52 -25.36 -0.54
C ASN A 235 28.21 -25.95 -0.04
N LEU A 236 28.09 -27.28 -0.13
CA LEU A 236 26.88 -28.01 0.26
C LEU A 236 26.70 -28.11 1.78
N GLN A 237 27.77 -28.03 2.57
CA GLN A 237 27.68 -28.06 4.03
C GLN A 237 27.11 -26.75 4.56
N GLU A 238 27.63 -25.63 4.06
CA GLU A 238 27.19 -24.28 4.42
C GLU A 238 25.93 -23.83 3.64
N GLN A 239 25.44 -24.67 2.72
CA GLN A 239 24.33 -24.36 1.81
C GLN A 239 24.50 -23.04 1.04
N THR A 240 25.74 -22.77 0.60
CA THR A 240 26.11 -21.53 -0.07
C THR A 240 26.54 -21.75 -1.51
N CYS A 241 26.29 -20.76 -2.37
CA CYS A 241 26.84 -20.72 -3.72
C CYS A 241 27.18 -19.28 -4.12
N ASP A 242 28.33 -19.08 -4.75
CA ASP A 242 28.83 -17.77 -5.21
C ASP A 242 27.87 -17.04 -6.16
N CYS A 243 26.99 -17.76 -6.85
CA CYS A 243 25.96 -17.13 -7.68
C CYS A 243 24.93 -16.35 -6.86
N ARG A 244 24.93 -16.52 -5.53
CA ARG A 244 24.02 -15.93 -4.53
C ARG A 244 22.54 -16.25 -4.73
N VAL A 245 22.17 -16.98 -5.78
CA VAL A 245 20.78 -17.39 -6.00
C VAL A 245 20.28 -18.21 -4.81
N TRP A 246 21.03 -19.22 -4.36
CA TRP A 246 20.62 -20.09 -3.25
C TRP A 246 20.44 -19.31 -1.95
N HIS A 247 21.38 -18.43 -1.60
CA HIS A 247 21.28 -17.55 -0.44
C HIS A 247 20.02 -16.68 -0.42
N VAL A 248 19.50 -16.34 -1.60
CA VAL A 248 18.37 -15.42 -1.73
C VAL A 248 17.04 -16.14 -1.87
N SER A 249 17.00 -17.21 -2.67
CA SER A 249 15.78 -18.01 -2.83
C SER A 249 15.53 -18.92 -1.63
N GLY A 250 16.57 -19.24 -0.85
CA GLY A 250 16.54 -20.36 0.10
C GLY A 250 16.33 -21.71 -0.61
N ILE A 251 16.46 -21.76 -1.93
CA ILE A 251 16.26 -22.96 -2.76
C ILE A 251 17.56 -23.21 -3.54
N PRO A 252 18.09 -24.44 -3.57
CA PRO A 252 19.30 -24.76 -4.31
C PRO A 252 19.28 -24.20 -5.73
N CYS A 253 20.29 -23.39 -6.07
CA CYS A 253 20.44 -22.84 -7.41
C CYS A 253 20.85 -23.92 -8.42
N LYS A 254 20.86 -23.61 -9.72
CA LYS A 254 21.31 -24.56 -10.76
C LYS A 254 22.70 -25.16 -10.48
N HIS A 255 23.62 -24.39 -9.89
CA HIS A 255 24.97 -24.88 -9.56
C HIS A 255 24.94 -25.84 -8.38
N ALA A 256 24.14 -25.51 -7.35
CA ALA A 256 23.96 -26.34 -6.17
C ALA A 256 23.22 -27.63 -6.49
N ALA A 257 22.15 -27.56 -7.27
CA ALA A 257 21.40 -28.71 -7.73
C ALA A 257 22.31 -29.72 -8.46
N LEU A 258 23.19 -29.25 -9.35
CA LEU A 258 24.18 -30.11 -10.02
C LEU A 258 25.17 -30.75 -9.04
N ALA A 259 25.63 -30.01 -8.02
CA ALA A 259 26.53 -30.56 -7.01
C ALA A 259 25.84 -31.60 -6.10
N ILE A 260 24.58 -31.37 -5.73
CA ILE A 260 23.74 -32.29 -4.95
C ILE A 260 23.47 -33.57 -5.76
N GLU A 261 23.09 -33.42 -7.03
CA GLU A 261 22.86 -34.55 -7.94
C GLU A 261 24.13 -35.39 -8.12
N HIS A 262 25.30 -34.75 -8.25
CA HIS A 262 26.58 -35.46 -8.31
C HIS A 262 26.88 -36.25 -7.03
N LYS A 263 26.50 -35.68 -5.86
CA LYS A 263 26.60 -36.36 -4.56
C LYS A 263 25.52 -37.43 -4.35
N ARG A 264 24.47 -37.45 -5.19
CA ARG A 264 23.29 -38.33 -5.11
C ARG A 264 22.49 -38.16 -3.82
N ASP A 265 22.45 -36.94 -3.29
CA ASP A 265 21.60 -36.61 -2.14
C ASP A 265 20.26 -36.03 -2.62
N ASP A 266 19.30 -35.97 -1.70
CA ASP A 266 17.99 -35.36 -1.93
C ASP A 266 18.08 -33.83 -1.87
N ILE A 267 17.58 -33.16 -2.90
CA ILE A 267 17.59 -31.69 -3.04
C ILE A 267 16.70 -30.99 -2.01
N GLU A 268 15.65 -31.65 -1.52
CA GLU A 268 14.74 -31.05 -0.52
C GLU A 268 15.45 -30.79 0.81
N LEU A 269 16.42 -31.63 1.18
CA LEU A 269 17.27 -31.48 2.38
C LEU A 269 18.17 -30.22 2.36
N TYR A 270 18.31 -29.60 1.19
CA TYR A 270 19.12 -28.41 0.94
C TYR A 270 18.28 -27.14 0.78
N THR A 271 16.96 -27.24 1.00
CA THR A 271 16.05 -26.09 1.01
C THR A 271 16.09 -25.42 2.38
N ASP A 272 16.02 -24.09 2.40
CA ASP A 272 16.06 -23.30 3.60
C ASP A 272 14.90 -23.67 4.51
N SER A 273 15.21 -23.81 5.80
CA SER A 273 14.23 -24.23 6.80
C SER A 273 13.00 -23.32 6.87
N SER A 274 13.07 -22.06 6.42
CA SER A 274 11.91 -21.14 6.35
C SER A 274 10.74 -21.67 5.52
N PHE A 275 10.99 -22.60 4.59
CA PHE A 275 9.93 -23.27 3.82
C PHE A 275 9.29 -24.46 4.55
N HIS A 276 9.80 -24.84 5.73
CA HIS A 276 9.21 -25.92 6.51
C HIS A 276 7.90 -25.48 7.16
N LYS A 277 6.92 -26.40 7.19
CA LYS A 277 5.63 -26.21 7.88
C LYS A 277 5.79 -25.74 9.32
N SER A 278 6.76 -26.29 10.03
CA SER A 278 7.08 -25.92 11.41
C SER A 278 7.47 -24.44 11.53
N MET A 279 8.17 -23.88 10.55
CA MET A 279 8.61 -22.49 10.53
C MET A 279 7.48 -21.55 10.16
N TYR A 280 6.62 -21.94 9.21
CA TYR A 280 5.38 -21.23 8.92
C TYR A 280 4.48 -21.10 10.16
N ILE A 281 4.29 -22.19 10.92
CA ILE A 281 3.52 -22.15 12.16
C ILE A 281 4.16 -21.20 13.18
N LYS A 282 5.49 -21.19 13.30
CA LYS A 282 6.20 -20.25 14.18
C LYS A 282 5.99 -18.79 13.77
N ALA A 283 6.03 -18.49 12.47
CA ALA A 283 5.82 -17.14 11.95
C ALA A 283 4.49 -16.51 12.44
N TYR A 284 3.45 -17.34 12.58
CA TYR A 284 2.11 -16.91 13.00
C TYR A 284 1.74 -17.36 14.42
N SER A 285 2.69 -17.90 15.18
CA SER A 285 2.43 -18.40 16.54
C SER A 285 2.20 -17.29 17.56
N GLN A 286 2.78 -16.12 17.30
CA GLN A 286 2.71 -14.97 18.19
C GLN A 286 1.41 -14.20 17.99
N LYS A 287 0.83 -13.72 19.10
CA LYS A 287 -0.44 -13.00 19.09
C LYS A 287 -0.21 -11.49 19.20
N ASN A 288 -0.77 -10.73 18.26
CA ASN A 288 -0.95 -9.29 18.42
C ASN A 288 -2.21 -9.03 19.25
N HIS A 289 -2.07 -8.25 20.31
CA HIS A 289 -3.19 -7.80 21.13
C HIS A 289 -3.77 -6.52 20.54
N ALA A 290 -5.08 -6.50 20.35
CA ALA A 290 -5.79 -5.30 19.96
C ALA A 290 -5.61 -4.22 21.04
N ILE A 291 -5.43 -2.97 20.58
CA ILE A 291 -5.37 -1.82 21.48
C ILE A 291 -6.83 -1.45 21.83
N PRO A 292 -7.19 -1.37 23.12
CA PRO A 292 -8.52 -0.95 23.55
C PRO A 292 -8.92 0.42 22.99
N ASP A 293 -10.22 0.67 22.91
CA ASP A 293 -10.73 1.99 22.50
C ASP A 293 -10.21 3.09 23.45
N PRO A 294 -9.89 4.30 22.93
CA PRO A 294 -9.37 5.41 23.73
C PRO A 294 -10.20 5.79 24.96
N THR A 295 -11.51 5.51 24.95
CA THR A 295 -12.41 5.74 26.09
C THR A 295 -12.08 4.87 27.32
N PHE A 296 -11.40 3.73 27.12
CA PHE A 296 -10.97 2.83 28.19
C PHE A 296 -9.51 3.04 28.60
N TRP A 297 -8.81 4.00 28.00
CA TRP A 297 -7.41 4.23 28.35
C TRP A 297 -7.30 4.84 29.75
N PRO A 298 -6.38 4.33 30.60
CA PRO A 298 -6.15 4.93 31.89
C PRO A 298 -5.56 6.33 31.74
N SER A 299 -5.60 7.13 32.81
CA SER A 299 -4.83 8.37 32.85
C SER A 299 -3.33 8.05 32.81
N PHE A 300 -2.59 8.74 31.96
CA PHE A 300 -1.16 8.55 31.80
C PHE A 300 -0.40 9.78 32.27
N ASN A 301 0.73 9.55 32.93
CA ASN A 301 1.77 10.57 33.11
C ASN A 301 2.80 10.40 31.98
N VAL A 302 2.46 10.87 30.78
CA VAL A 302 3.32 10.78 29.60
C VAL A 302 3.78 12.15 29.17
N TYR A 303 5.01 12.23 28.69
CA TYR A 303 5.57 13.44 28.10
C TYR A 303 6.01 13.16 26.66
N PRO A 304 5.66 14.02 25.69
CA PRO A 304 4.74 15.15 25.81
C PRO A 304 3.28 14.70 25.94
N GLU A 305 2.46 15.42 26.72
CA GLU A 305 1.05 15.05 26.94
C GLU A 305 0.21 15.12 25.65
N SER A 306 0.56 16.07 24.77
CA SER A 306 -0.07 16.26 23.46
C SER A 306 0.99 16.65 22.43
N ILE A 307 0.69 16.36 21.17
CA ILE A 307 1.57 16.62 20.02
C ILE A 307 0.79 17.43 19.00
N LEU A 308 1.39 18.51 18.51
CA LEU A 308 0.80 19.33 17.45
C LEU A 308 0.90 18.61 16.09
N PRO A 309 -0.15 18.67 15.26
CA PRO A 309 -0.08 18.16 13.90
C PRO A 309 0.98 18.92 13.09
N PRO A 310 1.57 18.30 12.05
CA PRO A 310 2.49 19.01 11.19
C PRO A 310 1.76 20.13 10.41
N PRO A 311 2.49 21.09 9.80
CA PRO A 311 1.87 22.13 9.00
C PRO A 311 1.04 21.56 7.84
N ILE A 312 -0.16 22.12 7.62
CA ILE A 312 -1.05 21.72 6.52
C ILE A 312 -0.34 21.92 5.17
N LYS A 313 -0.21 20.84 4.40
CA LYS A 313 0.38 20.86 3.06
C LYS A 313 -0.70 21.10 2.01
N ARG A 314 -0.59 22.21 1.26
CA ARG A 314 -1.39 22.40 0.04
C ARG A 314 -0.79 21.55 -1.07
N MET A 315 -1.49 20.49 -1.49
CA MET A 315 -1.01 19.65 -2.60
C MET A 315 -0.86 20.48 -3.89
N PRO A 316 0.30 20.41 -4.57
CA PRO A 316 0.47 21.04 -5.88
C PRO A 316 -0.47 20.40 -6.91
N GLY A 317 -1.23 21.22 -7.64
CA GLY A 317 -2.05 20.76 -8.76
C GLY A 317 -3.38 21.48 -8.91
N ARG A 318 -3.92 21.46 -10.13
CA ARG A 318 -5.24 22.02 -10.44
C ARG A 318 -6.31 21.24 -9.66
N PRO A 319 -7.20 21.91 -8.91
CA PRO A 319 -8.35 21.25 -8.32
C PRO A 319 -9.11 20.46 -9.40
N LYS A 320 -9.34 19.16 -9.16
CA LYS A 320 -10.03 18.32 -10.14
C LYS A 320 -11.43 18.89 -10.39
N LYS A 321 -11.70 19.32 -11.63
CA LYS A 321 -13.03 19.83 -12.03
C LYS A 321 -14.14 18.78 -11.87
N HIS A 322 -13.79 17.51 -11.87
CA HIS A 322 -14.72 16.40 -11.72
C HIS A 322 -14.26 15.44 -10.64
N ARG A 323 -15.21 15.00 -9.82
CA ARG A 323 -15.03 13.93 -8.83
C ARG A 323 -14.60 12.64 -9.54
N ARG A 324 -13.66 11.88 -8.95
CA ARG A 324 -13.38 10.50 -9.39
C ARG A 324 -14.57 9.63 -9.01
N ARG A 325 -15.05 8.86 -9.98
CA ARG A 325 -16.16 7.92 -9.81
C ARG A 325 -15.67 6.63 -9.18
N GLU A 326 -16.49 6.04 -8.31
CA GLU A 326 -16.23 4.74 -7.69
C GLU A 326 -16.54 3.60 -8.67
N VAL A 327 -16.04 2.39 -8.38
CA VAL A 327 -16.27 1.18 -9.17
C VAL A 327 -17.75 0.79 -9.02
N GLY A 328 -18.58 1.23 -9.97
CA GLY A 328 -20.04 1.06 -9.93
C GLY A 328 -20.81 2.31 -10.38
N GLU A 329 -20.19 3.48 -10.35
CA GLU A 329 -20.81 4.70 -10.84
C GLU A 329 -20.77 4.78 -12.38
N GLY A 330 -21.89 4.40 -13.02
CA GLY A 330 -22.05 4.37 -14.46
C GLY A 330 -21.58 5.65 -15.18
N SER A 331 -20.97 5.47 -16.35
CA SER A 331 -20.61 6.59 -17.21
C SER A 331 -21.84 7.37 -17.65
N ARG A 332 -21.87 8.71 -17.47
CA ARG A 332 -22.87 9.57 -18.15
C ARG A 332 -22.83 9.26 -19.65
N VAL A 333 -23.83 8.52 -20.14
CA VAL A 333 -24.09 8.36 -21.57
C VAL A 333 -24.32 9.77 -22.13
N ARG A 334 -23.42 10.24 -22.98
CA ARG A 334 -23.70 11.45 -23.76
C ARG A 334 -24.81 11.07 -24.73
N LYS A 335 -26.06 11.40 -24.40
CA LYS A 335 -27.17 11.34 -25.37
C LYS A 335 -26.74 12.20 -26.57
N PRO A 336 -26.73 11.69 -27.81
CA PRO A 336 -26.47 12.53 -28.96
C PRO A 336 -27.56 13.62 -29.02
N SER A 337 -27.20 14.86 -28.69
CA SER A 337 -28.14 15.96 -28.76
C SER A 337 -28.40 16.26 -30.23
N ALA A 338 -29.64 16.13 -30.68
CA ALA A 338 -30.04 16.53 -32.02
C ALA A 338 -29.57 17.98 -32.28
N LEU A 339 -28.84 18.18 -33.38
CA LEU A 339 -28.25 19.46 -33.76
C LEU A 339 -29.36 20.51 -33.89
N LYS A 340 -29.46 21.43 -32.93
CA LYS A 340 -30.46 22.51 -32.89
C LYS A 340 -29.89 23.78 -33.54
N CYS A 341 -30.60 24.34 -34.50
CA CYS A 341 -30.18 25.53 -35.21
C CYS A 341 -30.31 26.77 -34.32
N ASN A 342 -29.21 27.48 -34.08
CA ASN A 342 -29.19 28.71 -33.28
C ASN A 342 -29.88 29.92 -33.96
N LYS A 343 -30.27 29.81 -35.24
CA LYS A 343 -30.96 30.88 -36.00
C LYS A 343 -32.49 30.75 -35.89
N CYS A 344 -33.03 29.56 -36.18
CA CYS A 344 -34.48 29.31 -36.21
C CYS A 344 -34.99 28.44 -35.05
N GLY A 345 -34.11 27.79 -34.28
CA GLY A 345 -34.48 26.95 -33.15
C GLY A 345 -34.91 25.51 -33.49
N HIS A 346 -34.97 25.10 -34.76
CA HIS A 346 -35.34 23.74 -35.16
C HIS A 346 -34.16 22.75 -35.13
N THR A 347 -34.43 21.47 -34.89
CA THR A 347 -33.43 20.39 -34.89
C THR A 347 -33.25 19.79 -36.29
N GLY A 348 -32.05 19.29 -36.60
CA GLY A 348 -31.73 18.60 -37.87
C GLY A 348 -30.83 19.39 -38.83
N HIS A 349 -30.53 20.65 -38.54
CA HIS A 349 -29.61 21.48 -39.33
C HIS A 349 -28.91 22.53 -38.44
N ASN A 350 -27.84 23.16 -38.96
CA ASN A 350 -27.12 24.21 -38.24
C ASN A 350 -27.40 25.61 -38.83
N LYS A 351 -26.90 26.65 -38.17
CA LYS A 351 -27.08 28.05 -38.60
C LYS A 351 -26.58 28.32 -40.04
N ARG A 352 -25.53 27.61 -40.49
CA ARG A 352 -24.92 27.83 -41.82
C ARG A 352 -25.82 27.35 -42.95
N THR A 353 -26.61 26.32 -42.71
CA THR A 353 -27.54 25.72 -43.69
C THR A 353 -29.00 26.13 -43.46
N CYS A 354 -29.24 27.15 -42.63
CA CYS A 354 -30.58 27.56 -42.22
C CYS A 354 -31.21 28.60 -43.15
N GLY A 355 -32.20 28.18 -43.94
CA GLY A 355 -33.02 29.06 -44.79
C GLY A 355 -34.05 29.92 -44.04
N GLY A 356 -34.37 29.61 -42.79
CA GLY A 356 -35.41 30.33 -42.02
C GLY A 356 -34.98 31.72 -41.50
N PRO A 357 -35.95 32.60 -41.17
CA PRO A 357 -35.70 33.93 -40.61
C PRO A 357 -35.15 33.85 -39.16
N PRO A 358 -34.36 34.84 -38.70
CA PRO A 358 -33.82 34.87 -37.35
C PRO A 358 -34.90 35.20 -36.30
N VAL A 359 -34.89 34.47 -35.18
CA VAL A 359 -35.80 34.73 -34.03
C VAL A 359 -35.11 35.65 -33.03
N HIS A 360 -35.70 36.81 -32.71
CA HIS A 360 -35.18 37.73 -31.67
C HIS A 360 -35.33 37.11 -30.27
N LYS A 361 -34.23 36.96 -29.53
CA LYS A 361 -34.26 36.57 -28.12
C LYS A 361 -34.75 37.74 -27.25
N ARG A 362 -35.84 37.55 -26.51
CA ARG A 362 -36.24 38.47 -25.42
C ARG A 362 -35.16 38.47 -24.34
N ARG A 363 -34.66 39.66 -23.95
CA ARG A 363 -33.71 39.85 -22.84
C ARG A 363 -34.37 39.40 -21.52
N GLY A 364 -33.81 38.40 -20.86
CA GLY A 364 -34.22 37.99 -19.51
C GLY A 364 -33.81 39.04 -18.47
N LYS A 365 -34.72 39.34 -17.54
CA LYS A 365 -34.52 40.28 -16.42
C LYS A 365 -33.36 39.82 -15.50
N GLY A 366 -32.56 40.78 -15.04
CA GLY A 366 -31.37 40.56 -14.20
C GLY A 366 -31.68 39.92 -12.85
N ARG A 367 -30.68 39.24 -12.29
CA ARG A 367 -30.70 38.60 -10.97
C ARG A 367 -30.81 39.67 -9.86
N ILE A 368 -31.73 39.46 -8.93
CA ILE A 368 -31.81 40.20 -7.66
C ILE A 368 -30.61 39.80 -6.80
N ALA A 369 -29.93 40.78 -6.21
CA ALA A 369 -28.81 40.58 -5.30
C ALA A 369 -29.30 39.93 -4.00
N ALA A 370 -28.61 38.88 -3.55
CA ALA A 370 -28.90 38.23 -2.28
C ALA A 370 -28.40 39.10 -1.13
N GLN A 371 -29.33 39.51 -0.27
CA GLN A 371 -29.05 40.19 0.99
C GLN A 371 -28.35 39.20 1.93
N GLN A 372 -27.27 39.65 2.58
CA GLN A 372 -26.61 38.89 3.64
C GLN A 372 -27.59 38.73 4.80
N VAL A 373 -27.93 37.48 5.12
CA VAL A 373 -28.61 37.13 6.37
C VAL A 373 -27.49 36.64 7.30
N GLU A 374 -27.19 37.41 8.33
CA GLU A 374 -26.38 36.93 9.46
C GLU A 374 -27.12 35.77 10.13
N PHE A 375 -26.39 34.71 10.46
CA PHE A 375 -26.96 33.51 11.06
C PHE A 375 -26.40 33.32 12.47
N ASP A 376 -27.32 33.25 13.43
CA ASP A 376 -27.09 32.96 14.84
C ASP A 376 -26.61 31.51 15.02
N GLU A 377 -25.54 31.32 15.81
CA GLU A 377 -24.88 30.03 16.05
C GLU A 377 -25.69 29.09 16.96
N ASN A 378 -26.87 29.49 17.45
CA ASN A 378 -27.65 28.72 18.44
C ASN A 378 -28.92 28.02 17.92
N VAL A 379 -28.99 27.58 16.65
CA VAL A 379 -30.16 26.80 16.21
C VAL A 379 -30.04 25.32 16.63
N PRO A 380 -30.91 24.79 17.51
CA PRO A 380 -30.80 23.42 18.01
C PRO A 380 -31.07 22.36 16.92
N PHE A 381 -30.32 21.26 17.01
CA PHE A 381 -30.29 20.13 16.06
C PHE A 381 -31.68 19.60 15.64
N GLU A 382 -32.66 19.61 16.54
CA GLU A 382 -34.00 19.08 16.26
C GLU A 382 -34.78 19.87 15.20
N GLU A 383 -34.53 21.18 15.10
CA GLU A 383 -35.24 22.04 14.16
C GLU A 383 -34.72 21.88 12.73
N ALA A 384 -33.40 21.66 12.57
CA ALA A 384 -32.76 21.32 11.30
C ALA A 384 -33.23 19.95 10.77
N VAL A 385 -33.42 18.96 11.65
CA VAL A 385 -33.92 17.62 11.29
C VAL A 385 -35.38 17.67 10.82
N ARG A 386 -36.22 18.51 11.44
CA ARG A 386 -37.62 18.71 10.99
C ARG A 386 -37.72 19.33 9.60
N ALA A 387 -36.82 20.25 9.27
CA ALA A 387 -36.76 20.87 7.94
C ALA A 387 -36.42 19.85 6.84
N VAL A 388 -35.50 18.91 7.12
CA VAL A 388 -35.11 17.85 6.17
C VAL A 388 -36.21 16.79 6.01
N LYS A 389 -36.92 16.44 7.09
CA LYS A 389 -38.06 15.50 7.02
C LYS A 389 -39.21 16.03 6.16
N ARG A 390 -39.50 17.34 6.19
CA ARG A 390 -40.52 17.97 5.32
C ARG A 390 -40.16 17.85 3.84
N GLN A 391 -38.89 18.03 3.47
CA GLN A 391 -38.43 17.89 2.08
C GLN A 391 -38.47 16.44 1.57
N ARG A 392 -38.31 15.45 2.45
CA ARG A 392 -38.33 14.03 2.08
C ARG A 392 -39.74 13.50 1.82
N SER A 393 -40.77 14.04 2.48
CA SER A 393 -42.17 13.64 2.25
C SER A 393 -42.70 14.03 0.85
N ALA A 394 -42.14 15.08 0.24
CA ALA A 394 -42.54 15.56 -1.08
C ALA A 394 -41.95 14.76 -2.26
N LEU A 395 -41.04 13.80 -2.00
CA LEU A 395 -40.29 13.07 -3.03
C LEU A 395 -40.61 11.57 -3.09
N VAL A 396 -41.49 11.06 -2.23
CA VAL A 396 -41.76 9.61 -2.07
C VAL A 396 -43.09 9.17 -2.72
N SER A 397 -43.85 10.07 -3.36
CA SER A 397 -45.17 9.74 -3.93
C SER A 397 -45.18 9.13 -5.34
N GLU A 398 -44.03 8.79 -5.95
CA GLU A 398 -44.01 8.27 -7.34
C GLU A 398 -42.95 7.18 -7.59
N ILE A 399 -43.06 5.99 -6.98
CA ILE A 399 -42.40 4.78 -7.51
C ILE A 399 -43.26 3.52 -7.22
N PRO A 400 -43.64 2.71 -8.22
CA PRO A 400 -44.37 1.45 -8.02
C PRO A 400 -43.47 0.32 -7.47
N LEU A 401 -44.03 -0.53 -6.62
CA LEU A 401 -43.42 -1.73 -6.06
C LEU A 401 -43.44 -2.89 -7.06
N GLU A 402 -42.30 -3.56 -7.23
CA GLU A 402 -42.25 -4.99 -7.57
C GLU A 402 -41.00 -5.62 -6.92
N CYS A 403 -41.27 -6.55 -6.00
CA CYS A 403 -40.29 -7.35 -5.27
C CYS A 403 -40.23 -8.75 -5.87
N GLN A 404 -39.03 -9.30 -6.07
CA GLN A 404 -38.82 -10.75 -6.03
C GLN A 404 -37.54 -11.08 -5.24
N GLU A 405 -37.71 -12.06 -4.36
CA GLU A 405 -36.82 -12.50 -3.30
C GLU A 405 -35.66 -13.35 -3.85
N GLY A 406 -34.45 -13.15 -3.31
CA GLY A 406 -33.30 -14.03 -3.52
C GLY A 406 -33.15 -15.05 -2.38
N PRO A 407 -32.63 -16.27 -2.65
CA PRO A 407 -32.59 -17.36 -1.68
C PRO A 407 -31.51 -17.16 -0.59
N PRO A 408 -31.65 -17.82 0.58
CA PRO A 408 -30.81 -17.59 1.75
C PRO A 408 -29.41 -18.22 1.64
N LEU A 409 -28.42 -17.53 2.23
CA LEU A 409 -27.03 -17.92 2.34
C LEU A 409 -26.84 -19.05 3.37
N THR A 410 -26.22 -20.16 2.96
CA THR A 410 -25.74 -21.23 3.85
C THR A 410 -24.43 -20.85 4.55
N GLN A 411 -24.34 -21.11 5.85
CA GLN A 411 -23.16 -20.90 6.69
C GLN A 411 -22.05 -21.92 6.37
N PRO A 412 -20.76 -21.56 6.49
CA PRO A 412 -19.66 -22.52 6.32
C PRO A 412 -19.44 -23.34 7.60
N SER A 413 -19.37 -24.66 7.42
CA SER A 413 -19.10 -25.68 8.43
C SER A 413 -17.68 -25.60 8.99
N GLN A 414 -17.56 -25.88 10.28
CA GLN A 414 -16.31 -26.09 11.01
C GLN A 414 -15.55 -27.29 10.44
N VAL A 415 -14.24 -27.15 10.21
CA VAL A 415 -13.35 -28.28 9.92
C VAL A 415 -12.45 -28.48 11.13
N GLU A 416 -12.62 -29.62 11.80
CA GLU A 416 -11.78 -30.10 12.89
C GLU A 416 -10.39 -30.46 12.36
N ALA A 417 -9.35 -30.02 13.07
CA ALA A 417 -7.96 -30.35 12.77
C ALA A 417 -7.59 -31.68 13.43
N ASN A 418 -7.34 -32.71 12.62
CA ASN A 418 -6.61 -33.90 13.06
C ASN A 418 -5.12 -33.70 12.81
N ALA A 419 -4.34 -33.91 13.86
CA ALA A 419 -2.89 -33.88 13.87
C ALA A 419 -2.33 -35.25 13.44
N GLN A 420 -1.47 -35.25 12.41
CA GLN A 420 -0.31 -36.13 12.17
C GLN A 420 0.00 -36.12 10.67
N ASP A 421 0.95 -35.28 10.26
CA ASP A 421 1.89 -35.53 9.15
C ASP A 421 2.94 -34.41 9.13
N ASP A 422 4.22 -34.77 9.24
CA ASP A 422 5.38 -33.88 9.14
C ASP A 422 5.69 -33.54 7.67
N GLY A 423 4.65 -33.19 6.92
CA GLY A 423 4.76 -32.82 5.52
C GLY A 423 5.46 -31.46 5.37
N LEU A 424 6.54 -31.45 4.59
CA LEU A 424 7.13 -30.25 4.00
C LEU A 424 6.01 -29.50 3.26
N LEU A 425 5.86 -28.19 3.49
CA LEU A 425 4.92 -27.41 2.67
C LEU A 425 5.48 -27.43 1.26
N THR A 426 4.77 -28.08 0.32
CA THR A 426 5.15 -28.01 -1.09
C THR A 426 5.02 -26.54 -1.50
N PRO A 427 6.12 -25.85 -1.85
CA PRO A 427 6.00 -24.48 -2.31
C PRO A 427 5.17 -24.51 -3.59
N THR A 428 4.00 -23.86 -3.61
CA THR A 428 3.43 -23.44 -4.88
C THR A 428 4.43 -22.46 -5.47
N ASN A 429 5.27 -22.96 -6.39
CA ASN A 429 6.47 -22.31 -6.91
C ASN A 429 6.14 -21.01 -7.64
N MET A 430 5.96 -19.95 -6.86
CA MET A 430 5.74 -18.59 -7.27
C MET A 430 7.07 -17.86 -7.12
N ASN A 431 7.63 -17.41 -8.24
CA ASN A 431 8.89 -16.69 -8.32
C ASN A 431 8.90 -15.51 -7.30
N PRO A 432 10.00 -15.20 -6.57
CA PRO A 432 10.08 -14.06 -5.65
C PRO A 432 9.77 -12.67 -6.27
N ILE A 433 9.60 -12.58 -7.59
CA ILE A 433 9.08 -11.40 -8.30
C ILE A 433 7.53 -11.29 -8.23
N SER A 434 6.81 -12.40 -8.06
CA SER A 434 5.35 -12.45 -7.94
C SER A 434 4.81 -11.89 -6.61
N VAL A 435 5.64 -11.94 -5.56
CA VAL A 435 5.50 -11.28 -4.26
C VAL A 435 5.14 -9.79 -4.42
N GLN A 436 5.70 -9.13 -5.44
CA GLN A 436 5.58 -7.69 -5.65
C GLN A 436 4.17 -7.22 -6.01
N ILE A 437 3.33 -8.05 -6.65
CA ILE A 437 1.96 -7.64 -6.99
C ILE A 437 1.11 -7.56 -5.73
N GLU A 438 1.36 -8.47 -4.80
CA GLU A 438 0.68 -8.54 -3.53
C GLU A 438 1.21 -7.49 -2.55
N VAL A 439 2.49 -7.03 -2.60
CA VAL A 439 3.00 -6.03 -1.61
C VAL A 439 2.17 -4.76 -1.62
N ASP A 440 2.01 -4.14 -2.80
CA ASP A 440 1.20 -2.92 -2.94
C ASP A 440 -0.30 -3.20 -2.73
N ALA A 441 -0.76 -4.43 -2.99
CA ALA A 441 -2.14 -4.83 -2.79
C ALA A 441 -2.44 -5.21 -1.33
N ALA A 442 -1.46 -5.66 -0.55
CA ALA A 442 -1.53 -6.03 0.86
C ALA A 442 -1.30 -4.80 1.73
N VAL A 443 -0.38 -3.90 1.35
CA VAL A 443 -0.31 -2.55 1.95
C VAL A 443 -1.59 -1.77 1.64
N ALA A 444 -2.23 -1.95 0.47
CA ALA A 444 -3.55 -1.37 0.22
C ALA A 444 -4.69 -2.12 0.95
N ALA A 445 -4.70 -3.46 0.98
CA ALA A 445 -5.77 -4.29 1.55
C ALA A 445 -5.75 -4.32 3.08
N PHE A 446 -4.58 -4.30 3.71
CA PHE A 446 -4.43 -4.15 5.17
C PHE A 446 -5.08 -2.84 5.67
N PHE A 447 -5.19 -1.82 4.81
CA PHE A 447 -5.90 -0.58 5.11
C PHE A 447 -7.33 -0.52 4.52
N GLU A 448 -7.66 -1.22 3.43
CA GLU A 448 -9.05 -1.33 2.94
C GLU A 448 -9.92 -2.19 3.87
N ASP A 449 -9.37 -3.19 4.55
CA ASP A 449 -10.09 -3.98 5.56
C ASP A 449 -10.24 -3.23 6.90
N ALA A 450 -9.29 -2.34 7.23
CA ALA A 450 -9.44 -1.37 8.33
C ALA A 450 -10.52 -0.29 8.04
N HIS A 451 -10.87 -0.07 6.76
CA HIS A 451 -12.01 0.74 6.38
C HIS A 451 -13.34 -0.04 6.37
N SER A 452 -13.28 -1.38 6.33
CA SER A 452 -14.46 -2.27 6.31
C SER A 452 -14.86 -2.76 7.71
N GLN A 453 -13.95 -2.78 8.67
CA GLN A 453 -14.23 -3.19 10.04
C GLN A 453 -13.86 -2.07 11.01
N HIS A 454 -14.90 -1.39 11.51
CA HIS A 454 -14.93 -0.60 12.74
C HIS A 454 -13.59 -0.47 13.49
N ALA A 455 -12.82 0.58 13.21
CA ALA A 455 -11.80 1.07 14.12
C ALA A 455 -11.64 2.59 13.93
N ASN A 456 -12.05 3.30 14.98
CA ASN A 456 -11.85 4.73 15.17
C ASN A 456 -10.35 5.05 15.18
N LEU A 457 -9.95 6.09 14.44
CA LEU A 457 -8.71 6.85 14.63
C LEU A 457 -9.03 8.28 15.08
#